data_AF-A0A3N7JR53-F1
#
_entry.id   AF-A0A3N7JR53-F1
#
_cell.length_a   1.000
_cell.length_b   1.000
_cell.length_c   1.000
_cell.angle_alpha   90.00
_cell.angle_beta   90.00
_cell.angle_gamma   90.00
#
_symmetry.space_group_name_H-M   'P 1'
#
loop_
_entity.id
_entity.type
_entity.pdbx_description
1 polymer ?
#
loop_
_entity_poly.entity_id
_entity_poly.type
_entity_poly.pdbx_seq_one_letter_code
_entity_poly.pdbx_strand_id
1 'polypeptide(L)'
;MKHINGTGMHHESRRRAQFSAEYRISLSGISYSGSITLDGCRPAAFRGHMSWTPGTIWPARAVERDVRETIQYLDVEKLLIGAPE
;
A
#
# COMPACT_ATOMS: atom_id res chain seq x y z
N MET A 1 15.43 6.21 4.14
CA MET A 1 14.03 5.72 4.11
C MET A 1 14.06 4.20 4.33
N LYS A 2 12.96 3.60 4.79
CA LYS A 2 12.87 2.16 5.03
C LYS A 2 11.89 1.55 4.04
N HIS A 3 12.23 0.40 3.47
CA HIS A 3 11.41 -0.29 2.46
C HIS A 3 10.63 -1.44 3.10
N ILE A 4 9.41 -1.64 2.63
CA ILE A 4 8.55 -2.78 2.96
C ILE A 4 7.93 -3.32 1.66
N ASN A 5 7.79 -4.63 1.60
CA ASN A 5 7.06 -5.30 0.53
C ASN A 5 6.04 -6.24 1.17
N GLY A 6 4.92 -6.45 0.51
CA GLY A 6 3.91 -7.37 1.00
C GLY A 6 2.83 -7.65 -0.03
N THR A 7 1.80 -8.37 0.41
CA THR A 7 0.66 -8.68 -0.45
C THR A 7 -0.65 -8.49 0.32
N GLY A 8 -1.69 -8.05 -0.38
CA GLY A 8 -3.06 -7.95 0.12
C GLY A 8 -4.03 -8.64 -0.83
N MET A 9 -5.24 -8.94 -0.33
CA MET A 9 -6.34 -9.42 -1.15
C MET A 9 -7.34 -8.29 -1.32
N HIS A 10 -7.70 -7.98 -2.56
CA HIS A 10 -8.79 -7.05 -2.84
C HIS A 10 -10.12 -7.73 -2.51
N HIS A 11 -11.00 -7.04 -1.79
CA HIS A 11 -12.16 -7.66 -1.16
C HIS A 11 -13.17 -8.19 -2.19
N GLU A 12 -13.52 -7.37 -3.20
CA GLU A 12 -14.60 -7.71 -4.14
C GLU A 12 -14.13 -8.68 -5.23
N SER A 13 -12.99 -8.37 -5.86
CA SER A 13 -12.45 -9.18 -6.96
C SER A 13 -11.74 -10.46 -6.50
N ARG A 14 -11.48 -10.61 -5.19
CA ARG A 14 -10.66 -11.70 -4.62
C ARG A 14 -9.30 -11.88 -5.30
N ARG A 15 -8.74 -10.81 -5.85
CA ARG A 15 -7.44 -10.81 -6.53
C ARG A 15 -6.32 -10.49 -5.55
N ARG A 16 -5.16 -11.07 -5.79
CA ARG A 16 -3.96 -10.82 -4.99
C ARG A 16 -3.24 -9.60 -5.55
N ALA A 17 -3.08 -8.57 -4.73
CA ALA A 17 -2.24 -7.43 -5.03
C ALA A 17 -0.91 -7.55 -4.29
N GLN A 18 0.17 -7.19 -4.97
CA GLN A 18 1.50 -7.03 -4.39
C GLN A 18 1.74 -5.54 -4.18
N PHE A 19 2.43 -5.17 -3.11
CA PHE A 19 2.82 -3.79 -2.89
C PHE A 19 4.29 -3.68 -2.53
N SER A 20 4.88 -2.57 -2.95
CA SER A 20 6.19 -2.10 -2.50
C SER A 20 6.02 -0.69 -1.98
N ALA A 21 6.48 -0.44 -0.75
CA ALA A 21 6.37 0.86 -0.12
C ALA A 21 7.69 1.27 0.53
N GLU A 22 7.92 2.57 0.60
CA GLU A 22 8.92 3.16 1.45
C GLU A 22 8.26 4.06 2.48
N TYR A 23 8.84 4.13 3.67
CA TYR A 23 8.35 4.99 4.74
C TYR A 23 9.47 5.75 5.44
N ARG A 24 9.07 6.87 6.03
CA ARG A 24 9.89 7.74 6.86
C ARG A 24 9.11 8.11 8.12
N ILE A 25 9.77 7.96 9.25
CA ILE A 25 9.27 8.42 10.55
C ILE A 25 9.76 9.86 10.76
N SER A 26 8.87 10.74 11.18
CA SER A 26 9.13 12.12 11.59
C SER A 26 8.49 12.37 12.96
N LEU A 27 8.71 13.56 13.53
CA LEU A 27 8.02 13.98 14.75
C LEU A 27 6.50 14.07 14.56
N SER A 28 6.03 14.25 13.33
CA SER A 28 4.59 14.36 13.00
C SER A 28 3.91 13.00 12.77
N GLY A 29 4.67 11.90 12.66
CA GLY A 29 4.14 10.56 12.39
C GLY A 29 4.95 9.79 11.35
N ILE A 30 4.26 9.03 10.51
CA ILE A 30 4.86 8.24 9.42
C ILE A 30 4.32 8.73 8.09
N SER A 31 5.22 9.15 7.20
CA SER A 31 4.91 9.34 5.78
C SER A 31 5.35 8.11 5.00
N TYR A 32 4.54 7.67 4.05
CA TYR A 32 4.88 6.53 3.20
C TYR A 32 4.35 6.71 1.78
N SER A 33 5.03 6.08 0.84
CA SER A 33 4.66 6.07 -0.58
C SER A 33 5.09 4.77 -1.21
N GLY A 34 4.45 4.39 -2.30
CA GLY A 34 4.75 3.13 -2.94
C GLY A 34 3.91 2.87 -4.17
N SER A 35 3.94 1.62 -4.61
CA SER A 35 3.13 1.12 -5.70
C SER A 35 2.45 -0.20 -5.35
N ILE A 36 1.25 -0.38 -5.89
CA ILE A 36 0.46 -1.62 -5.80
C ILE A 36 0.32 -2.19 -7.21
N THR A 37 0.69 -3.45 -7.38
CA THR A 37 0.57 -4.19 -8.64
C THR A 37 -0.46 -5.32 -8.45
N LEU A 38 -1.41 -5.43 -9.36
CA LEU A 38 -2.46 -6.46 -9.32
C LEU A 38 -2.39 -7.30 -10.59
N ASP A 39 -2.19 -8.61 -10.45
CA ASP A 39 -2.07 -9.57 -11.57
C ASP A 39 -1.11 -9.13 -12.71
N GLY A 40 -0.01 -8.45 -12.38
CA GLY A 40 0.95 -7.96 -13.39
C GLY A 40 0.50 -6.71 -14.18
N CYS A 41 -0.65 -6.13 -13.84
CA CYS A 41 -1.13 -4.87 -14.44
C CYS A 41 -0.26 -3.68 -14.03
N ARG A 42 -0.51 -2.51 -14.66
CA ARG A 42 0.24 -1.29 -14.35
C ARG A 42 0.16 -0.96 -12.85
N PRO A 43 1.30 -0.61 -12.21
CA PRO A 43 1.29 -0.30 -10.78
C PRO A 43 0.50 0.97 -10.46
N ALA A 44 -0.40 0.90 -9.48
CA ALA A 44 -1.05 2.06 -8.87
C ALA A 44 -0.10 2.70 -7.86
N ALA A 45 0.27 3.96 -8.08
CA ALA A 45 0.99 4.72 -7.06
C ALA A 45 0.07 5.07 -5.88
N PHE A 46 0.59 4.98 -4.66
CA PHE A 46 -0.09 5.46 -3.46
C PHE A 46 0.86 6.26 -2.57
N ARG A 47 0.27 7.11 -1.74
CA ARG A 47 0.97 7.86 -0.70
C ARG A 47 0.03 8.07 0.47
N GLY A 48 0.59 8.14 1.67
CA GLY A 48 -0.18 8.42 2.86
C GLY A 48 0.67 9.01 3.98
N HIS A 49 -0.02 9.51 4.98
CA HIS A 49 0.55 10.00 6.22
C HIS A 49 -0.35 9.56 7.36
N MET A 50 0.26 8.99 8.40
CA MET A 50 -0.47 8.59 9.61
C MET A 50 0.23 9.15 10.85
N SER A 51 -0.56 9.62 11.81
CA SER A 51 -0.03 9.92 13.14
C SER A 51 0.44 8.64 13.81
N TRP A 52 1.67 8.64 14.30
CA TRP A 52 2.28 7.48 14.95
C TRP A 52 3.14 7.94 16.11
N THR A 53 3.01 7.27 17.25
CA THR A 53 3.78 7.56 18.45
C THR A 53 4.68 6.38 18.83
N PRO A 54 5.93 6.64 19.28
CA PRO A 54 6.81 5.61 19.82
C PRO A 54 6.13 4.85 20.97
N GLY A 55 6.16 3.51 20.95
CA GLY A 55 5.48 2.65 21.93
C GLY A 55 4.17 2.02 21.43
N THR A 56 3.69 2.41 20.24
CA THR A 56 2.59 1.73 19.54
C THR A 56 3.11 0.55 18.69
N ILE A 57 2.28 0.00 17.80
CA ILE A 57 2.69 -1.03 16.84
C ILE A 57 3.91 -0.58 16.02
N TRP A 58 4.77 -1.53 15.65
CA TRP A 58 5.95 -1.25 14.83
C TRP A 58 5.58 -0.45 13.56
N PRO A 59 6.33 0.61 13.19
CA PRO A 59 6.03 1.47 12.04
C PRO A 59 5.77 0.71 10.75
N ALA A 60 6.61 -0.30 10.46
CA ALA A 60 6.46 -1.15 9.29
C ALA A 60 5.11 -1.88 9.26
N ARG A 61 4.63 -2.38 10.41
CA ARG A 61 3.32 -3.04 10.54
C ARG A 61 2.17 -2.05 10.41
N ALA A 62 2.33 -0.82 10.91
CA ALA A 62 1.33 0.23 10.76
C ALA A 62 1.12 0.59 9.29
N VAL A 63 2.21 0.84 8.56
CA VAL A 63 2.19 1.11 7.12
C VAL A 63 1.62 -0.09 6.37
N GLU A 64 2.09 -1.30 6.65
CA GLU A 64 1.55 -2.50 6.00
C GLU A 64 0.04 -2.66 6.19
N ARG A 65 -0.48 -2.39 7.40
CA ARG A 65 -1.92 -2.47 7.67
C ARG A 65 -2.71 -1.49 6.81
N ASP A 66 -2.24 -0.25 6.74
CA ASP A 66 -2.91 0.81 5.98
C ASP A 66 -2.85 0.55 4.47
N VAL A 67 -1.71 0.09 3.95
CA VAL A 67 -1.59 -0.29 2.54
C VAL A 67 -2.50 -1.48 2.21
N ARG A 68 -2.62 -2.46 3.12
CA ARG A 68 -3.56 -3.57 2.95
C ARG A 68 -5.02 -3.11 2.95
N GLU A 69 -5.36 -2.12 3.75
CA GLU A 69 -6.70 -1.49 3.74
C GLU A 69 -6.93 -0.74 2.43
N THR A 70 -5.94 0.02 1.95
CA THR A 70 -5.98 0.65 0.63
C THR A 70 -6.21 -0.38 -0.49
N ILE A 71 -5.56 -1.55 -0.40
CA ILE A 71 -5.77 -2.67 -1.34
C ILE A 71 -7.21 -3.21 -1.28
N GLN A 72 -7.93 -3.12 -0.16
CA GLN A 72 -9.31 -3.61 -0.08
C GLN A 72 -10.29 -2.77 -0.88
N TYR A 73 -10.02 -1.48 -1.03
CA TYR A 73 -10.87 -0.48 -1.69
C TYR A 73 -10.24 0.10 -2.97
N LEU A 74 -9.27 -0.62 -3.52
CA LEU A 74 -8.59 -0.22 -4.74
C LEU A 74 -9.57 -0.28 -5.92
N ASP A 75 -9.59 0.75 -6.77
CA ASP A 75 -10.39 0.73 -7.99
C ASP A 75 -9.74 -0.20 -9.03
N VAL A 76 -10.06 -1.50 -8.92
CA VAL A 76 -9.46 -2.55 -9.74
C VAL A 76 -9.85 -2.40 -11.21
N GLU A 77 -11.05 -1.90 -11.52
CA GLU A 77 -11.49 -1.71 -12.90
C GLU A 77 -10.60 -0.70 -13.63
N LYS A 78 -10.28 0.44 -13.00
CA LYS A 78 -9.34 1.41 -13.57
C LYS A 78 -7.95 0.83 -13.81
N LEU A 79 -7.50 -0.07 -12.94
CA LEU A 79 -6.19 -0.70 -13.08
C LEU A 79 -6.14 -1.71 -14.22
N LEU A 80 -7.23 -2.45 -14.43
CA LEU A 80 -7.35 -3.43 -15.50
C LEU A 80 -7.52 -2.76 -16.87
N ILE A 81 -8.30 -1.68 -16.96
CA ILE A 81 -8.51 -0.92 -18.21
C ILE A 81 -7.21 -0.24 -18.69
N GLY A 82 -6.31 0.10 -17.76
CA GLY A 82 -5.01 0.68 -18.08
C GLY A 82 -3.90 -0.33 -18.42
N ALA A 83 -4.18 -1.63 -18.39
CA ALA A 83 -3.19 -2.67 -18.70
C ALA A 83 -2.91 -2.69 -20.22
N PRO A 84 -1.63 -2.71 -20.66
CA PRO A 84 -1.33 -2.91 -22.07
C PRO A 84 -1.79 -4.31 -22.50
N GLU A 85 -2.37 -4.39 -23.70
CA GLU A 85 -2.75 -5.65 -24.38
C GLU A 85 -1.55 -6.60 -24.56
#